data_AF-A0A3C2B540-F1
#
_entry.id   AF-A0A3C2B540-F1
#
_cell.length_a   1.000
_cell.length_b   1.000
_cell.length_c   1.000
_cell.angle_alpha   90.00
_cell.angle_beta   90.00
_cell.angle_gamma   90.00
#
_symmetry.space_group_name_H-M   'P 1'
#
loop_
_entity.id
_entity.type
_entity.pdbx_description
1 polymer ?
#
loop_
_entity_poly.entity_id
_entity_poly.type
_entity_poly.pdbx_seq_one_letter_code
_entity_poly.pdbx_strand_id
1 'polypeptide(L)'
;KADRKPEWWIAHRLLQEMGRPSLFDGLDESAGDEPDPWSKWRHMVERGGDVSFAALQAGEVAVLPAPEPGSFYDRQVHTSDGRVDCCPPVFTEAIERCHSLFAEATARPADELLLIHQRDPWMHNSWFANLPRMKKGGRTTNPLRMHPADAERLGVTDGATARVASQHGEVEATVEVVDDLMPGVVSMVHGWGHAASPRLKVAAAAPGANPNALLPVGPGSYEPLSSQAHMTGIPVSVQPITA
;
A
#
# COMPACT_ATOMS: atom_id res chain seq x y z
N LYS A 1 6.58 30.05 5.79
CA LYS A 1 5.95 28.97 4.98
C LYS A 1 6.94 28.61 3.88
N ALA A 2 7.21 27.32 3.64
CA ALA A 2 8.00 26.93 2.47
C ALA A 2 7.22 27.30 1.19
N ASP A 3 7.92 27.58 0.09
CA ASP A 3 7.33 27.88 -1.23
C ASP A 3 6.77 26.61 -1.89
N ARG A 4 5.73 26.04 -1.27
CA ARG A 4 5.08 24.81 -1.73
C ARG A 4 4.19 25.12 -2.92
N LYS A 5 4.24 24.28 -3.94
CA LYS A 5 3.37 24.33 -5.12
C LYS A 5 2.53 23.04 -5.20
N PRO A 6 1.31 23.09 -5.77
CA PRO A 6 0.52 21.89 -6.01
C PRO A 6 1.16 21.02 -7.11
N GLU A 7 0.83 19.73 -7.14
CA GLU A 7 1.42 18.77 -8.07
C GLU A 7 1.22 19.15 -9.54
N TRP A 8 0.02 19.60 -9.91
CA TRP A 8 -0.27 20.04 -11.28
C TRP A 8 0.67 21.18 -11.71
N TRP A 9 0.98 22.12 -10.81
CA TRP A 9 1.86 23.24 -11.12
C TRP A 9 3.26 22.74 -11.43
N ILE A 10 3.78 21.81 -10.62
CA ILE A 10 5.12 21.22 -10.81
C ILE A 10 5.17 20.46 -12.14
N ALA A 11 4.18 19.63 -12.42
CA ALA A 11 4.08 18.88 -13.66
C ALA A 11 4.05 19.81 -14.89
N HIS A 12 3.30 20.90 -14.83
CA HIS A 12 3.19 21.86 -15.92
C HIS A 12 4.45 22.71 -16.12
N ARG A 13 5.22 22.98 -15.07
CA ARG A 13 6.55 23.57 -15.23
C ARG A 13 7.53 22.61 -15.88
N LEU A 14 7.51 21.33 -15.51
CA LEU A 14 8.33 20.31 -16.17
C LEU A 14 7.97 20.19 -17.66
N LEU A 15 6.69 20.26 -18.02
CA LEU A 15 6.26 20.25 -19.42
C LEU A 15 6.87 21.42 -20.20
N GLN A 16 6.89 22.64 -19.65
CA GLN A 16 7.53 23.79 -20.30
C GLN A 16 9.03 23.56 -20.54
N GLU A 17 9.75 23.06 -19.53
CA GLU A 17 11.19 22.74 -19.66
C GLU A 17 11.45 21.64 -20.70
N MET A 18 10.48 20.74 -20.90
CA MET A 18 10.52 19.70 -21.93
C MET A 18 10.04 20.17 -23.31
N GLY A 19 9.65 21.44 -23.47
CA GLY A 19 9.08 21.98 -24.71
C GLY A 19 7.72 21.36 -25.08
N ARG A 20 6.94 20.92 -24.07
CA ARG A 20 5.62 20.32 -24.23
C ARG A 20 4.53 21.31 -23.80
N PRO A 21 3.29 21.20 -24.36
CA PRO A 21 2.19 22.07 -24.00
C PRO A 21 1.91 22.10 -22.50
N SER A 22 1.70 23.30 -21.97
CA SER A 22 1.49 23.56 -20.57
C SER A 22 0.32 24.51 -20.32
N LEU A 23 -0.28 24.44 -19.12
CA LEU A 23 -1.33 25.37 -18.69
C LEU A 23 -0.80 26.81 -18.51
N PHE A 24 0.52 26.98 -18.45
CA PHE A 24 1.14 28.29 -18.35
C PHE A 24 1.39 28.95 -19.71
N ASP A 25 1.18 28.22 -20.82
CA ASP A 25 1.51 28.74 -22.14
C ASP A 25 0.46 29.75 -22.59
N GLY A 26 0.91 30.90 -23.08
CA GLY A 26 0.04 31.96 -23.59
C GLY A 26 -0.70 32.75 -22.51
N LEU A 27 -0.39 32.57 -21.22
CA LEU A 27 -0.90 33.43 -20.15
C LEU A 27 -0.19 34.79 -20.17
N ASP A 28 -0.95 35.87 -20.11
CA ASP A 28 -0.43 37.21 -19.91
C ASP A 28 -0.42 37.56 -18.41
N GLU A 29 0.76 37.46 -17.79
CA GLU A 29 0.96 37.84 -16.38
C GLU A 29 0.60 39.31 -16.11
N SER A 30 0.74 40.20 -17.10
CA SER A 30 0.39 41.62 -16.97
C SER A 30 -1.12 41.89 -17.06
N ALA A 31 -1.85 41.00 -17.73
CA ALA A 31 -3.32 40.98 -17.73
C ALA A 31 -3.91 40.28 -16.49
N GLY A 32 -3.06 39.62 -15.69
CA GLY A 32 -3.48 38.85 -14.52
C GLY A 32 -4.06 37.48 -14.89
N ASP A 33 -3.69 36.93 -16.05
CA ASP A 33 -4.12 35.60 -16.46
C ASP A 33 -3.58 34.55 -15.49
N GLU A 34 -4.48 33.69 -15.00
CA GLU A 34 -4.12 32.55 -14.16
C GLU A 34 -4.36 31.22 -14.91
N PRO A 35 -3.50 30.22 -14.71
CA PRO A 35 -3.76 28.89 -15.24
C PRO A 35 -5.06 28.31 -14.66
N ASP A 36 -5.92 27.74 -15.50
CA ASP A 36 -7.14 27.04 -15.08
C ASP A 36 -6.93 25.52 -15.09
N PRO A 37 -6.48 24.91 -13.96
CA PRO A 37 -6.32 23.46 -13.85
C PRO A 37 -7.65 22.70 -13.88
N TRP A 38 -8.79 23.40 -13.78
CA TRP A 38 -10.12 22.81 -13.75
C TRP A 38 -10.80 22.79 -15.11
N SER A 39 -10.28 23.51 -16.10
CA SER A 39 -10.86 23.62 -17.45
C SER A 39 -11.27 22.27 -18.06
N LYS A 40 -10.38 21.26 -17.99
CA LYS A 40 -10.66 19.90 -18.47
C LYS A 40 -11.76 19.20 -17.65
N TRP A 41 -11.74 19.34 -16.34
CA TRP A 41 -12.74 18.73 -15.44
C TRP A 41 -14.13 19.34 -15.66
N ARG A 42 -14.20 20.66 -15.78
CA ARG A 42 -15.42 21.39 -16.11
C ARG A 42 -16.02 20.87 -17.41
N HIS A 43 -15.19 20.79 -18.47
CA HIS A 43 -15.63 20.22 -19.75
C HIS A 43 -16.14 18.78 -19.63
N MET A 44 -15.43 17.90 -18.91
CA MET A 44 -15.82 16.49 -18.78
C MET A 44 -17.11 16.30 -17.98
N VAL A 45 -17.28 17.04 -16.88
CA VAL A 45 -18.45 16.94 -16.01
C VAL A 45 -19.68 17.50 -16.72
N GLU A 46 -19.57 18.66 -17.35
CA GLU A 46 -20.70 19.33 -18.04
C GLU A 46 -21.15 18.61 -19.31
N ARG A 47 -20.28 17.80 -19.95
CA ARG A 47 -20.67 16.96 -21.09
C ARG A 47 -21.32 15.63 -20.68
N GLY A 48 -21.06 15.17 -19.45
CA GLY A 48 -21.32 13.81 -19.01
C GLY A 48 -22.62 13.58 -18.25
N GLY A 49 -23.37 14.63 -17.89
CA GLY A 49 -24.65 14.50 -17.20
C GLY A 49 -25.22 15.82 -16.66
N ASP A 50 -26.26 15.71 -15.82
CA ASP A 50 -26.96 16.83 -15.19
C ASP A 50 -26.20 17.43 -13.98
N VAL A 51 -24.87 17.33 -13.97
CA VAL A 51 -24.01 17.76 -12.86
C VAL A 51 -23.26 19.02 -13.26
N SER A 52 -23.40 20.09 -12.47
CA SER A 52 -22.64 21.32 -12.67
C SER A 52 -21.33 21.26 -11.88
N PHE A 53 -20.21 21.52 -12.54
CA PHE A 53 -18.92 21.62 -11.85
C PHE A 53 -18.90 22.78 -10.84
N ALA A 54 -19.57 23.89 -11.16
CA ALA A 54 -19.71 25.03 -10.25
C ALA A 54 -20.50 24.67 -8.99
N ALA A 55 -21.58 23.88 -9.13
CA ALA A 55 -22.34 23.37 -7.98
C ALA A 55 -21.48 22.46 -7.09
N LEU A 56 -20.69 21.56 -7.69
CA LEU A 56 -19.74 20.72 -6.93
C LEU A 56 -18.71 21.55 -6.16
N GLN A 57 -18.18 22.62 -6.78
CA GLN A 57 -17.24 23.54 -6.11
C GLN A 57 -17.90 24.31 -4.97
N ALA A 58 -19.20 24.58 -5.05
CA ALA A 58 -19.98 25.19 -3.97
C ALA A 58 -20.27 24.22 -2.81
N GLY A 59 -19.87 22.94 -2.93
CA GLY A 59 -20.04 21.91 -1.91
C GLY A 59 -21.30 21.07 -2.09
N GLU A 60 -21.98 21.18 -3.23
CA GLU A 60 -23.09 20.29 -3.54
C GLU A 60 -22.58 18.88 -3.84
N VAL A 61 -23.39 17.88 -3.46
CA VAL A 61 -23.08 16.46 -3.67
C VAL A 61 -24.04 15.91 -4.72
N ALA A 62 -23.49 15.49 -5.85
CA ALA A 62 -24.24 14.76 -6.87
C ALA A 62 -24.36 13.28 -6.48
N VAL A 63 -25.57 12.80 -6.25
CA VAL A 63 -25.85 11.38 -6.02
C VAL A 63 -26.15 10.71 -7.36
N LEU A 64 -25.31 9.77 -7.76
CA LEU A 64 -25.55 8.99 -8.99
C LEU A 64 -26.65 7.95 -8.75
N PRO A 65 -27.45 7.61 -9.80
CA PRO A 65 -28.45 6.55 -9.69
C PRO A 65 -27.85 5.22 -9.23
N ALA A 66 -28.61 4.45 -8.46
CA ALA A 66 -28.22 3.10 -8.10
C ALA A 66 -28.08 2.24 -9.37
N PRO A 67 -27.06 1.38 -9.48
CA PRO A 67 -26.93 0.48 -10.61
C PRO A 67 -28.10 -0.53 -10.63
N GLU A 68 -28.72 -0.71 -11.79
CA GLU A 68 -29.80 -1.68 -11.97
C GLU A 68 -29.23 -3.12 -11.95
N PRO A 69 -29.75 -4.04 -11.10
CA PRO A 69 -29.32 -5.43 -11.11
C PRO A 69 -29.45 -6.06 -12.50
N GLY A 70 -28.45 -6.83 -12.92
CA GLY A 70 -28.42 -7.48 -14.24
C GLY A 70 -27.86 -6.62 -15.37
N SER A 71 -27.90 -5.29 -15.26
CA SER A 71 -27.37 -4.38 -16.30
C SER A 71 -25.88 -4.58 -16.62
N PHE A 72 -25.12 -5.20 -15.71
CA PHE A 72 -23.74 -5.62 -15.93
C PHE A 72 -23.58 -6.49 -17.18
N TYR A 73 -24.48 -7.47 -17.39
CA TYR A 73 -24.37 -8.42 -18.50
C TYR A 73 -24.57 -7.74 -19.86
N ASP A 74 -25.40 -6.70 -19.92
CA ASP A 74 -25.69 -5.98 -21.16
C ASP A 74 -24.67 -4.86 -21.44
N ARG A 75 -24.11 -4.24 -20.39
CA ARG A 75 -23.30 -3.01 -20.52
C ARG A 75 -21.81 -3.20 -20.33
N GLN A 76 -21.38 -4.21 -19.57
CA GLN A 76 -19.99 -4.37 -19.12
C GLN A 76 -19.31 -5.64 -19.65
N VAL A 77 -20.09 -6.60 -20.16
CA VAL A 77 -19.54 -7.81 -20.80
C VAL A 77 -19.19 -7.48 -22.24
N HIS A 78 -17.89 -7.28 -22.49
CA HIS A 78 -17.35 -6.90 -23.80
C HIS A 78 -16.80 -8.09 -24.61
N THR A 79 -17.12 -9.32 -24.22
CA THR A 79 -16.80 -10.52 -25.01
C THR A 79 -17.63 -10.54 -26.29
N SER A 80 -17.11 -11.16 -27.34
CA SER A 80 -17.76 -11.18 -28.66
C SER A 80 -19.11 -11.91 -28.69
N ASP A 81 -19.35 -12.83 -27.76
CA ASP A 81 -20.60 -13.58 -27.62
C ASP A 81 -21.54 -13.01 -26.54
N GLY A 82 -21.15 -11.91 -25.89
CA GLY A 82 -21.91 -11.28 -24.81
C GLY A 82 -21.99 -12.10 -23.53
N ARG A 83 -21.13 -13.12 -23.35
CA ARG A 83 -21.12 -13.98 -22.16
C ARG A 83 -19.87 -13.74 -21.31
N VAL A 84 -19.99 -13.96 -20.01
CA VAL A 84 -18.82 -13.96 -19.11
C VAL A 84 -17.95 -15.17 -19.43
N ASP A 85 -16.71 -14.93 -19.84
CA ASP A 85 -15.70 -15.98 -19.96
C ASP A 85 -15.17 -16.32 -18.56
N CYS A 86 -15.63 -17.45 -18.02
CA CYS A 86 -15.25 -17.91 -16.68
C CYS A 86 -13.86 -18.56 -16.61
N CYS A 87 -13.24 -18.89 -17.75
CA CYS A 87 -11.90 -19.46 -17.80
C CYS A 87 -11.15 -18.95 -19.03
N PRO A 88 -10.80 -17.65 -19.05
CA PRO A 88 -10.15 -17.08 -20.22
C PRO A 88 -8.78 -17.72 -20.43
N PRO A 89 -8.37 -18.04 -21.67
CA PRO A 89 -7.11 -18.74 -21.94
C PRO A 89 -5.86 -18.08 -21.33
N VAL A 90 -5.88 -16.75 -21.14
CA VAL A 90 -4.79 -15.99 -20.49
C VAL A 90 -4.55 -16.38 -19.03
N PHE A 91 -5.53 -17.01 -18.35
CA PHE A 91 -5.37 -17.48 -16.97
C PHE A 91 -4.75 -18.87 -16.86
N THR A 92 -4.57 -19.61 -17.96
CA THR A 92 -4.13 -21.03 -17.92
C THR A 92 -2.85 -21.20 -17.11
N GLU A 93 -1.80 -20.45 -17.43
CA GLU A 93 -0.51 -20.52 -16.71
C GLU A 93 -0.65 -20.07 -15.24
N ALA A 94 -1.50 -19.07 -14.97
CA ALA A 94 -1.74 -18.58 -13.61
C ALA A 94 -2.44 -19.63 -12.74
N ILE A 95 -3.40 -20.38 -13.31
CA ILE A 95 -4.11 -21.47 -12.63
C ILE A 95 -3.13 -22.62 -12.30
N GLU A 96 -2.31 -23.02 -13.26
CA GLU A 96 -1.26 -24.04 -13.04
C GLU A 96 -0.29 -23.60 -11.93
N ARG A 97 0.14 -22.34 -11.96
CA ARG A 97 0.99 -21.76 -10.91
C ARG A 97 0.29 -21.76 -9.54
N CYS A 98 -1.00 -21.45 -9.47
CA CYS A 98 -1.76 -21.52 -8.22
C CYS A 98 -1.77 -22.93 -7.62
N HIS A 99 -1.90 -23.97 -8.44
CA HIS A 99 -1.82 -25.36 -7.96
C HIS A 99 -0.45 -25.70 -7.41
N SER A 100 0.64 -25.28 -8.07
CA SER A 100 2.01 -25.46 -7.59
C SER A 100 2.24 -24.75 -6.25
N LEU A 101 1.85 -23.47 -6.16
CA LEU A 101 1.96 -22.68 -4.93
C LEU A 101 1.16 -23.29 -3.77
N PHE A 102 -0.03 -23.85 -4.05
CA PHE A 102 -0.82 -24.54 -3.04
C PHE A 102 -0.14 -25.82 -2.54
N ALA A 103 0.46 -26.60 -3.45
CA ALA A 103 1.21 -27.81 -3.08
C ALA A 103 2.44 -27.45 -2.23
N GLU A 104 3.21 -26.43 -2.62
CA GLU A 104 4.34 -25.89 -1.86
C GLU A 104 3.91 -25.42 -0.47
N ALA A 105 2.83 -24.64 -0.39
CA ALA A 105 2.32 -24.12 0.88
C ALA A 105 1.85 -25.24 1.83
N THR A 106 1.30 -26.32 1.28
CA THR A 106 0.84 -27.49 2.05
C THR A 106 2.00 -28.38 2.50
N ALA A 107 3.09 -28.43 1.71
CA ALA A 107 4.29 -29.19 2.03
C ALA A 107 5.27 -28.44 2.96
N ARG A 108 4.93 -27.20 3.35
CA ARG A 108 5.79 -26.36 4.18
C ARG A 108 6.11 -27.00 5.54
N PRO A 109 7.35 -26.93 6.03
CA PRO A 109 7.68 -27.34 7.38
C PRO A 109 6.83 -26.62 8.43
N ALA A 110 6.40 -27.34 9.46
CA ALA A 110 5.54 -26.80 10.52
C ALA A 110 6.25 -25.75 11.40
N ASP A 111 7.57 -25.69 11.34
CA ASP A 111 8.42 -24.79 12.12
C ASP A 111 8.77 -23.49 11.38
N GLU A 112 8.44 -23.38 10.09
CA GLU A 112 8.64 -22.17 9.28
C GLU A 112 7.56 -21.13 9.58
N LEU A 113 7.98 -19.89 9.87
CA LEU A 113 7.08 -18.78 10.16
C LEU A 113 6.75 -18.00 8.89
N LEU A 114 5.49 -17.58 8.76
CA LEU A 114 5.06 -16.64 7.73
C LEU A 114 4.77 -15.26 8.31
N LEU A 115 5.39 -14.24 7.75
CA LEU A 115 5.09 -12.85 8.06
C LEU A 115 3.88 -12.36 7.25
N ILE A 116 2.89 -11.84 7.96
CA ILE A 116 1.79 -11.06 7.38
C ILE A 116 1.90 -9.59 7.82
N HIS A 117 1.46 -8.68 6.95
CA HIS A 117 1.44 -7.26 7.27
C HIS A 117 0.13 -6.86 7.94
N GLN A 118 0.22 -6.11 9.02
CA GLN A 118 -0.92 -5.47 9.67
C GLN A 118 -1.03 -3.99 9.28
N ARG A 119 -2.25 -3.48 9.41
CA ARG A 119 -2.58 -2.06 9.23
C ARG A 119 -3.00 -1.47 10.56
N ASP A 120 -2.49 -0.28 10.85
CA ASP A 120 -2.90 0.50 12.00
C ASP A 120 -3.90 1.58 11.54
N PRO A 121 -5.12 1.64 12.11
CA PRO A 121 -6.13 2.63 11.74
C PRO A 121 -5.68 4.09 11.96
N TRP A 122 -4.61 4.32 12.72
CA TRP A 122 -4.04 5.64 12.98
C TRP A 122 -2.98 6.06 11.95
N MET A 123 -2.61 5.16 11.03
CA MET A 123 -1.52 5.34 10.08
C MET A 123 -2.00 5.12 8.65
N HIS A 124 -1.82 6.13 7.79
CA HIS A 124 -1.91 5.95 6.35
C HIS A 124 -0.54 5.58 5.79
N ASN A 125 -0.22 4.28 5.79
CA ASN A 125 1.12 3.79 5.49
C ASN A 125 2.14 4.54 6.35
N SER A 126 3.18 5.12 5.75
CA SER A 126 4.19 5.94 6.44
C SER A 126 3.81 7.42 6.62
N TRP A 127 2.72 7.92 6.03
CA TRP A 127 2.45 9.35 5.87
C TRP A 127 2.26 10.10 7.20
N PHE A 128 1.66 9.43 8.19
CA PHE A 128 1.33 10.04 9.47
C PHE A 128 2.36 9.78 10.57
N ALA A 129 3.45 9.08 10.26
CA ALA A 129 4.49 8.72 11.20
C ALA A 129 5.14 9.94 11.89
N ASN A 130 5.17 11.10 11.20
CA ASN A 130 5.79 12.32 11.70
C ASN A 130 4.82 13.28 12.40
N LEU A 131 3.56 12.88 12.66
CA LEU A 131 2.57 13.69 13.36
C LEU A 131 2.54 13.33 14.85
N PRO A 132 2.87 14.24 15.79
CA PRO A 132 2.88 13.94 17.22
C PRO A 132 1.57 13.38 17.76
N ARG A 133 0.43 13.88 17.24
CA ARG A 133 -0.89 13.42 17.67
C ARG A 133 -1.16 11.95 17.37
N MET A 134 -0.52 11.40 16.33
CA MET A 134 -0.67 10.00 15.92
C MET A 134 0.20 9.03 16.73
N LYS A 135 1.11 9.55 17.57
CA LYS A 135 1.94 8.76 18.50
C LYS A 135 1.32 8.61 19.89
N LYS A 136 0.17 9.24 20.16
CA LYS A 136 -0.50 9.19 21.47
C LYS A 136 -0.92 7.76 21.83
N GLY A 137 -0.89 7.45 23.13
CA GLY A 137 -1.34 6.15 23.67
C GLY A 137 -0.41 4.98 23.34
N GLY A 138 0.91 5.19 23.37
CA GLY A 138 1.90 4.11 23.22
C GLY A 138 2.19 3.66 21.78
N ARG A 139 1.69 4.38 20.76
CA ARG A 139 1.89 4.09 19.33
C ARG A 139 3.27 4.50 18.83
N THR A 140 4.30 4.11 19.56
CA THR A 140 5.71 4.45 19.32
C THR A 140 6.55 3.25 18.91
N THR A 141 5.93 2.10 18.68
CA THR A 141 6.58 0.88 18.23
C THR A 141 5.67 0.10 17.27
N ASN A 142 6.25 -0.82 16.50
CA ASN A 142 5.59 -1.82 15.68
C ASN A 142 6.19 -3.20 15.96
N PRO A 143 5.80 -3.83 17.09
CA PRO A 143 6.38 -5.10 17.47
C PRO A 143 6.08 -6.19 16.43
N LEU A 144 6.93 -7.22 16.42
CA LEU A 144 6.61 -8.49 15.79
C LEU A 144 5.65 -9.25 16.70
N ARG A 145 4.39 -9.34 16.31
CA ARG A 145 3.39 -10.12 17.05
C ARG A 145 3.57 -11.60 16.74
N MET A 146 3.55 -12.43 17.77
CA MET A 146 3.83 -13.88 17.68
C MET A 146 2.94 -14.67 18.63
N HIS A 147 2.53 -15.88 18.21
CA HIS A 147 1.75 -16.78 19.07
C HIS A 147 2.62 -17.37 20.22
N PRO A 148 2.09 -17.57 21.44
CA PRO A 148 2.83 -18.14 22.58
C PRO A 148 3.58 -19.43 22.28
N ALA A 149 2.98 -20.35 21.52
CA ALA A 149 3.62 -21.63 21.17
C ALA A 149 4.86 -21.45 20.28
N ASP A 150 4.87 -20.45 19.39
CA ASP A 150 6.04 -20.14 18.56
C ASP A 150 7.12 -19.43 19.38
N ALA A 151 6.73 -18.53 20.27
CA ALA A 151 7.63 -17.86 21.20
C ALA A 151 8.35 -18.88 22.10
N GLU A 152 7.62 -19.83 22.69
CA GLU A 152 8.18 -20.91 23.50
C GLU A 152 9.13 -21.79 22.68
N ARG A 153 8.69 -22.23 21.49
CA ARG A 153 9.50 -23.05 20.57
C ARG A 153 10.81 -22.37 20.18
N LEU A 154 10.81 -21.05 19.99
CA LEU A 154 11.97 -20.28 19.56
C LEU A 154 12.79 -19.70 20.72
N GLY A 155 12.36 -19.92 21.97
CA GLY A 155 13.02 -19.36 23.15
C GLY A 155 12.99 -17.83 23.20
N VAL A 156 11.95 -17.20 22.63
CA VAL A 156 11.77 -15.75 22.61
C VAL A 156 10.72 -15.36 23.65
N THR A 157 11.06 -14.41 24.51
CA THR A 157 10.13 -13.91 25.54
C THR A 157 9.40 -12.65 25.07
N ASP A 158 8.22 -12.40 25.63
CA ASP A 158 7.50 -11.14 25.42
C ASP A 158 8.36 -9.93 25.79
N GLY A 159 8.33 -8.90 24.96
CA GLY A 159 9.15 -7.68 25.12
C GLY A 159 10.63 -7.82 24.77
N ALA A 160 11.13 -9.02 24.44
CA ALA A 160 12.52 -9.19 23.99
C ALA A 160 12.72 -8.69 22.56
N THR A 161 13.96 -8.32 22.23
CA THR A 161 14.35 -8.03 20.85
C THR A 161 14.71 -9.33 20.13
N ALA A 162 14.17 -9.50 18.93
CA ALA A 162 14.50 -10.60 18.04
C ALA A 162 14.96 -10.07 16.68
N ARG A 163 15.86 -10.83 16.06
CA ARG A 163 16.20 -10.68 14.65
C ARG A 163 15.19 -11.44 13.82
N VAL A 164 14.58 -10.77 12.86
CA VAL A 164 13.65 -11.34 11.88
C VAL A 164 14.32 -11.29 10.52
N ALA A 165 14.49 -12.43 9.87
CA ALA A 165 15.19 -12.51 8.60
C ALA A 165 14.38 -13.29 7.56
N SER A 166 14.37 -12.76 6.34
CA SER A 166 13.90 -13.43 5.12
C SER A 166 15.11 -13.71 4.22
N GLN A 167 14.89 -14.37 3.08
CA GLN A 167 15.94 -14.51 2.05
C GLN A 167 16.39 -13.16 1.45
N HIS A 168 15.64 -12.07 1.64
CA HIS A 168 15.87 -10.77 0.99
C HIS A 168 16.38 -9.68 1.93
N GLY A 169 16.42 -9.94 3.24
CA GLY A 169 16.85 -8.96 4.21
C GLY A 169 16.42 -9.32 5.62
N GLU A 170 16.80 -8.46 6.57
CA GLU A 170 16.55 -8.65 8.00
C GLU A 170 16.18 -7.33 8.69
N VAL A 171 15.48 -7.46 9.81
CA VAL A 171 15.16 -6.36 10.73
C VAL A 171 15.29 -6.83 12.17
N GLU A 172 15.51 -5.89 13.09
CA GLU A 172 15.38 -6.12 14.53
C GLU A 172 14.05 -5.53 15.00
N ALA A 173 13.30 -6.29 15.80
CA ALA A 173 12.03 -5.85 16.35
C ALA A 173 11.82 -6.39 17.76
N THR A 174 11.13 -5.61 18.59
CA THR A 174 10.57 -6.12 19.85
C THR A 174 9.47 -7.12 19.55
N VAL A 175 9.43 -8.23 20.28
CA VAL A 175 8.37 -9.24 20.15
C VAL A 175 7.22 -8.91 21.10
N GLU A 176 6.00 -9.06 20.61
CA GLU A 176 4.77 -9.00 21.40
C GLU A 176 4.06 -10.35 21.29
N VAL A 177 3.91 -11.05 22.41
CA VAL A 177 3.28 -12.37 22.44
C VAL A 177 1.76 -12.22 22.58
N VAL A 178 1.00 -12.79 21.64
CA VAL A 178 -0.46 -12.66 21.55
C VAL A 178 -1.12 -13.98 21.19
N ASP A 179 -2.25 -14.32 21.83
CA ASP A 179 -2.97 -15.58 21.62
C ASP A 179 -4.05 -15.51 20.52
N ASP A 180 -4.24 -14.34 19.91
CA ASP A 180 -5.19 -14.09 18.81
C ASP A 180 -4.58 -14.30 17.41
N LEU A 181 -3.31 -14.74 17.33
CA LEU A 181 -2.60 -15.03 16.09
C LEU A 181 -2.46 -16.55 15.88
N MET A 182 -2.62 -17.02 14.64
CA MET A 182 -2.45 -18.44 14.33
C MET A 182 -1.00 -18.89 14.57
N PRO A 183 -0.74 -20.06 15.19
CA PRO A 183 0.60 -20.65 15.23
C PRO A 183 1.22 -20.77 13.83
N GLY A 184 2.52 -20.55 13.71
CA GLY A 184 3.23 -20.51 12.43
C GLY A 184 3.13 -19.17 11.69
N VAL A 185 2.42 -18.18 12.24
CA VAL A 185 2.30 -16.84 11.66
C VAL A 185 2.87 -15.81 12.62
N VAL A 186 3.60 -14.86 12.06
CA VAL A 186 3.99 -13.63 12.74
C VAL A 186 3.43 -12.43 12.00
N SER A 187 3.20 -11.33 12.70
CA SER A 187 2.66 -10.14 12.06
C SER A 187 3.32 -8.86 12.50
N MET A 188 3.40 -7.89 11.59
CA MET A 188 4.02 -6.59 11.86
C MET A 188 3.29 -5.48 11.13
N VAL A 189 3.10 -4.34 11.79
CA VAL A 189 2.45 -3.17 11.18
C VAL A 189 3.35 -2.55 10.12
N HIS A 190 2.80 -2.34 8.92
CA HIS A 190 3.49 -1.62 7.83
C HIS A 190 3.59 -0.10 8.10
N GLY A 191 4.53 0.58 7.44
CA GLY A 191 4.66 2.05 7.47
C GLY A 191 5.70 2.60 8.45
N TRP A 192 6.50 1.72 9.05
CA TRP A 192 7.57 2.02 10.01
C TRP A 192 8.97 1.90 9.37
N GLY A 193 10.03 2.13 10.15
CA GLY A 193 11.42 2.08 9.69
C GLY A 193 12.04 3.44 9.39
N HIS A 194 11.85 4.42 10.27
CA HIS A 194 12.22 5.83 10.00
C HIS A 194 13.61 6.24 10.50
N ALA A 195 14.47 5.29 10.87
CA ALA A 195 15.79 5.58 11.43
C ALA A 195 16.67 6.39 10.46
N ALA A 196 16.58 6.10 9.15
CA ALA A 196 17.31 6.81 8.11
C ALA A 196 16.64 8.12 7.63
N SER A 197 15.59 8.59 8.33
CA SER A 197 14.82 9.79 7.95
C SER A 197 14.96 10.94 8.97
N PRO A 198 16.17 11.51 9.17
CA PRO A 198 16.44 12.46 10.26
C PRO A 198 15.65 13.78 10.17
N ARG A 199 15.13 14.12 8.98
CA ARG A 199 14.25 15.30 8.81
C ARG A 199 12.84 15.08 9.37
N LEU A 200 12.42 13.82 9.54
CA LEU A 200 11.14 13.44 10.14
C LEU A 200 11.31 13.24 11.64
N LYS A 201 11.58 14.31 12.38
CA LYS A 201 12.00 14.28 13.79
C LYS A 201 11.14 13.38 14.70
N VAL A 202 9.81 13.41 14.53
CA VAL A 202 8.88 12.63 15.36
C VAL A 202 8.94 11.15 14.99
N ALA A 203 9.04 10.84 13.69
CA ALA A 203 9.16 9.47 13.23
C ALA A 203 10.54 8.88 13.57
N ALA A 204 11.62 9.66 13.42
CA ALA A 204 12.99 9.24 13.70
C ALA A 204 13.24 9.01 15.19
N ALA A 205 12.52 9.69 16.09
CA ALA A 205 12.63 9.46 17.54
C ALA A 205 12.05 8.11 17.98
N ALA A 206 11.17 7.52 17.19
CA ALA A 206 10.52 6.24 17.43
C ALA A 206 10.42 5.48 16.09
N PRO A 207 11.56 5.02 15.54
CA PRO A 207 11.66 4.64 14.15
C PRO A 207 10.94 3.33 13.83
N GLY A 208 10.92 2.39 14.78
CA GLY A 208 10.43 1.04 14.58
C GLY A 208 11.21 0.24 13.53
N ALA A 209 10.72 -0.95 13.22
CA ALA A 209 11.29 -1.83 12.19
C ALA A 209 10.62 -1.59 10.83
N ASN A 210 11.35 -1.73 9.73
CA ASN A 210 10.77 -1.66 8.38
C ASN A 210 10.40 -3.06 7.86
N PRO A 211 9.15 -3.54 7.96
CA PRO A 211 8.82 -4.87 7.45
C PRO A 211 8.99 -4.97 5.92
N ASN A 212 9.05 -3.86 5.19
CA ASN A 212 9.32 -3.90 3.74
C ASN A 212 10.74 -4.36 3.41
N ALA A 213 11.67 -4.31 4.37
CA ALA A 213 13.03 -4.83 4.20
C ALA A 213 13.08 -6.37 4.11
N LEU A 214 11.98 -7.04 4.45
CA LEU A 214 11.82 -8.50 4.37
C LEU A 214 11.15 -8.95 3.07
N LEU A 215 10.66 -8.02 2.25
CA LEU A 215 9.85 -8.38 1.09
C LEU A 215 10.69 -9.01 -0.03
N PRO A 216 10.08 -9.91 -0.82
CA PRO A 216 10.65 -10.39 -2.06
C PRO A 216 11.11 -9.28 -3.00
N VAL A 217 12.37 -9.39 -3.45
CA VAL A 217 12.96 -8.52 -4.47
C VAL A 217 13.65 -9.34 -5.55
N GLY A 218 13.60 -8.85 -6.79
CA GLY A 218 14.27 -9.46 -7.93
C GLY A 218 13.35 -10.35 -8.79
N PRO A 219 13.93 -11.13 -9.72
CA PRO A 219 13.16 -12.01 -10.59
C PRO A 219 12.26 -12.96 -9.79
N GLY A 220 10.98 -13.03 -10.16
CA GLY A 220 10.00 -13.90 -9.51
C GLY A 220 9.33 -13.32 -8.26
N SER A 221 9.62 -12.07 -7.86
CA SER A 221 9.05 -11.44 -6.66
C SER A 221 7.64 -10.86 -6.83
N TYR A 222 6.98 -11.16 -7.95
CA TYR A 222 5.65 -10.66 -8.29
C TYR A 222 4.79 -11.75 -8.96
N GLU A 223 3.49 -11.52 -8.97
CA GLU A 223 2.52 -12.35 -9.67
C GLU A 223 2.47 -11.92 -11.16
N PRO A 224 2.81 -12.80 -12.13
CA PRO A 224 2.96 -12.42 -13.54
C PRO A 224 1.71 -11.88 -14.23
N LEU A 225 0.52 -12.37 -13.87
CA LEU A 225 -0.72 -11.99 -14.55
C LEU A 225 -1.16 -10.55 -14.20
N SER A 226 -1.03 -10.18 -12.93
CA SER A 226 -1.49 -8.91 -12.34
C SER A 226 -0.36 -7.91 -12.10
N SER A 227 0.90 -8.36 -12.20
CA SER A 227 2.10 -7.60 -11.84
C SER A 227 2.14 -7.14 -10.37
N GLN A 228 1.37 -7.79 -9.48
CA GLN A 228 1.33 -7.44 -8.06
C GLN A 228 2.54 -8.00 -7.32
N ALA A 229 3.17 -7.16 -6.48
CA ALA A 229 4.25 -7.59 -5.61
C ALA A 229 3.76 -8.54 -4.52
N HIS A 230 4.55 -9.55 -4.17
CA HIS A 230 4.26 -10.41 -3.02
C HIS A 230 4.57 -9.65 -1.73
N MET A 231 3.53 -9.29 -0.98
CA MET A 231 3.63 -8.44 0.22
C MET A 231 3.02 -9.07 1.48
N THR A 232 2.79 -10.39 1.48
CA THR A 232 2.23 -11.10 2.64
C THR A 232 2.53 -12.59 2.52
N GLY A 233 2.48 -13.31 3.63
CA GLY A 233 2.84 -14.72 3.67
C GLY A 233 4.33 -14.91 3.36
N ILE A 234 5.17 -13.99 3.83
CA ILE A 234 6.60 -14.00 3.54
C ILE A 234 7.29 -14.95 4.50
N PRO A 235 8.01 -15.99 4.02
CA PRO A 235 8.75 -16.85 4.91
C PRO A 235 9.85 -16.10 5.66
N VAL A 236 9.87 -16.26 6.98
CA VAL A 236 10.82 -15.61 7.86
C VAL A 236 11.34 -16.58 8.92
N SER A 237 12.58 -16.34 9.35
CA SER A 237 13.16 -16.92 10.56
C SER A 237 13.19 -15.85 11.65
N VAL A 238 12.99 -16.27 12.90
CA VAL A 238 13.05 -15.39 14.07
C VAL A 238 14.02 -15.99 15.07
N GLN A 239 14.97 -15.18 15.54
CA GLN A 239 15.99 -15.59 16.49
C GLN A 239 16.12 -14.55 17.61
N PRO A 240 16.19 -14.96 18.88
CA PRO A 240 16.43 -14.04 19.98
C PRO A 240 17.80 -13.36 19.81
N ILE A 241 17.88 -12.07 20.11
CA ILE A 241 19.16 -11.37 20.22
C ILE A 241 19.54 -11.39 21.70
N THR A 242 20.52 -12.22 22.05
CA THR A 242 21.12 -12.18 23.38
C THR A 242 21.89 -10.87 23.54
N ALA A 243 21.59 -10.14 24.62
CA ALA A 243 22.39 -8.99 25.05
C ALA A 243 23.80 -9.39 25.51
#